data_AF-A0A7J4HIW4-F1
#
_entry.id   AF-A0A7J4HIW4-F1
#
_cell.length_a   1.000
_cell.length_b   1.000
_cell.length_c   1.000
_cell.angle_alpha   90.00
_cell.angle_beta   90.00
_cell.angle_gamma   90.00
#
_symmetry.space_group_name_H-M   'P 1'
#
loop_
_entity.id
_entity.type
_entity.pdbx_description
1 polymer ?
#
loop_
_entity_poly.entity_id
_entity_poly.type
_entity_poly.pdbx_seq_one_letter_code
_entity_poly.pdbx_strand_id
1 'polypeptide(L)'
;MRVDSNLLNSLFTERLQNLRKRAESSGISKSGSVEVLRARLISSQILSDLDLSWEGIQAMSHKEMGDVLKIFGIKSSGSHKERRQRLWLHLNYDSRRMTIENLAEMNRDDLHEMCKKLELDLTGNRTVLMGRVAGVLTSQMNGWGRIKRSLRRNGLQSSLFQSLESEVKVEEATTPEIVGEIFHAAPAEALLEDASDSLLIGLDNQPSQVQGDLLTIHARVGDLERMVGTILRGHGGSWGESEKDLLLRLADRRGWPIIEQFVRHRVIMVATNIAEVKGATLVSGDESNPLVEDSETTINRIRSKLSSLDSNNV
;
A
#
# COMPACT_ATOMS: atom_id res chain seq x y z
N MET A 1 -29.80 0.84 6.52
CA MET A 1 -28.74 1.07 7.51
C MET A 1 -28.58 2.58 7.70
N ARG A 2 -28.65 3.10 8.94
CA ARG A 2 -28.36 4.53 9.21
C ARG A 2 -26.86 4.66 9.44
N VAL A 3 -26.18 5.40 8.58
CA VAL A 3 -24.73 5.59 8.63
C VAL A 3 -24.46 7.03 9.04
N ASP A 4 -23.68 7.23 10.11
CA ASP A 4 -23.18 8.55 10.47
C ASP A 4 -22.18 9.01 9.40
N SER A 5 -22.69 9.83 8.48
CA SER A 5 -21.94 10.31 7.32
C SER A 5 -20.79 11.23 7.71
N ASN A 6 -20.90 11.95 8.83
CA ASN A 6 -19.85 12.84 9.32
C ASN A 6 -18.70 12.03 9.90
N LEU A 7 -19.02 11.02 10.73
CA LEU A 7 -18.03 10.11 11.29
C LEU A 7 -17.32 9.32 10.18
N LEU A 8 -18.07 8.77 9.22
CA LEU A 8 -17.50 8.03 8.10
C LEU A 8 -16.57 8.91 7.25
N ASN A 9 -16.94 10.17 7.01
CA ASN A 9 -16.11 11.11 6.25
C ASN A 9 -14.80 11.45 6.99
N SER A 10 -14.88 11.63 8.31
CA SER A 10 -13.71 11.82 9.17
C SER A 10 -12.76 10.62 9.08
N LEU A 11 -13.28 9.39 9.12
CA LEU A 11 -12.46 8.18 8.97
C LEU A 11 -11.75 8.11 7.59
N PHE A 12 -12.41 8.52 6.51
CA PHE A 12 -11.81 8.52 5.17
C PHE A 12 -10.71 9.56 4.95
N THR A 13 -10.79 10.69 5.64
CA THR A 13 -9.89 11.84 5.43
C THR A 13 -8.78 11.93 6.47
N GLU A 14 -8.96 11.30 7.64
CA GLU A 14 -7.97 11.31 8.72
C GLU A 14 -6.62 10.72 8.30
N ARG A 15 -5.55 11.31 8.85
CA ARG A 15 -4.17 10.84 8.73
C ARG A 15 -3.93 9.63 9.63
N LEU A 16 -2.94 8.81 9.26
CA LEU A 16 -2.57 7.58 9.98
C LEU A 16 -2.43 7.76 11.50
N GLN A 17 -1.73 8.82 11.93
CA GLN A 17 -1.50 9.10 13.35
C GLN A 17 -2.81 9.32 14.13
N ASN A 18 -3.78 10.01 13.53
CA ASN A 18 -5.08 10.26 14.15
C ASN A 18 -5.92 8.99 14.19
N LEU A 19 -5.92 8.21 13.10
CA LEU A 19 -6.59 6.90 13.05
C LEU A 19 -6.05 5.96 14.12
N ARG A 20 -4.73 5.95 14.37
CA ARG A 20 -4.11 5.14 15.43
C ARG A 20 -4.55 5.59 16.83
N LYS A 21 -4.54 6.90 17.12
CA LYS A 21 -5.04 7.44 18.39
C LYS A 21 -6.51 7.07 18.62
N ARG A 22 -7.32 7.15 17.55
CA ARG A 22 -8.74 6.77 17.56
C ARG A 22 -8.92 5.27 17.80
N ALA A 23 -8.12 4.43 17.13
CA ALA A 23 -8.12 2.98 17.33
C ALA A 23 -7.78 2.62 18.78
N GLU A 24 -6.73 3.22 19.34
CA GLU A 24 -6.34 3.04 20.75
C GLU A 24 -7.43 3.46 21.72
N SER A 25 -8.05 4.62 21.49
CA SER A 25 -9.18 5.10 22.30
C SER A 25 -10.40 4.17 22.22
N SER A 26 -10.50 3.38 21.15
CA SER A 26 -11.59 2.41 20.91
C SER A 26 -11.20 0.97 21.28
N GLY A 27 -10.00 0.73 21.84
CA GLY A 27 -9.51 -0.61 22.18
C GLY A 27 -9.16 -1.49 20.96
N ILE A 28 -8.92 -0.87 19.80
CA ILE A 28 -8.66 -1.54 18.53
C ILE A 28 -7.15 -1.57 18.25
N SER A 29 -6.65 -2.65 17.64
CA SER A 29 -5.24 -2.73 17.22
C SER A 29 -4.83 -1.57 16.31
N LYS A 30 -3.68 -0.96 16.64
CA LYS A 30 -3.05 0.14 15.89
C LYS A 30 -2.22 -0.32 14.68
N SER A 31 -2.08 -1.63 14.48
CA SER A 31 -1.21 -2.21 13.46
C SER A 31 -1.82 -2.17 12.05
N GLY A 32 -0.93 -2.11 11.06
CA GLY A 32 -1.26 -2.12 9.64
C GLY A 32 -1.29 -0.74 8.99
N SER A 33 -1.50 -0.74 7.67
CA SER A 33 -1.56 0.48 6.87
C SER A 33 -2.80 1.32 7.20
N VAL A 34 -2.83 2.55 6.67
CA VAL A 34 -3.97 3.48 6.77
C VAL A 34 -5.28 2.79 6.41
N GLU A 35 -5.30 1.96 5.37
CA GLU A 35 -6.52 1.33 4.89
C GLU A 35 -7.00 0.20 5.78
N VAL A 36 -6.07 -0.58 6.32
CA VAL A 36 -6.37 -1.61 7.29
C VAL A 36 -6.99 -0.98 8.54
N LEU A 37 -6.43 0.13 9.02
CA LEU A 37 -6.99 0.85 10.16
C LEU A 37 -8.36 1.45 9.86
N ARG A 38 -8.57 2.02 8.66
CA ARG A 38 -9.88 2.51 8.25
C ARG A 38 -10.91 1.40 8.16
N ALA A 39 -10.58 0.27 7.54
CA ALA A 39 -11.47 -0.88 7.47
C ALA A 39 -11.87 -1.35 8.88
N ARG A 40 -10.90 -1.44 9.80
CA ARG A 40 -11.14 -1.86 11.18
C ARG A 40 -11.99 -0.86 11.97
N LEU A 41 -11.70 0.43 11.83
CA LEU A 41 -12.48 1.51 12.48
C LEU A 41 -13.89 1.62 11.91
N ILE A 42 -14.07 1.52 10.59
CA ILE A 42 -15.39 1.51 9.95
C ILE A 42 -16.18 0.27 10.40
N SER A 43 -15.54 -0.90 10.42
CA SER A 43 -16.15 -2.14 10.92
C SER A 43 -16.65 -1.99 12.37
N SER A 44 -15.85 -1.37 13.24
CA SER A 44 -16.19 -1.27 14.66
C SER A 44 -17.13 -0.10 15.00
N GLN A 45 -16.99 1.05 14.34
CA GLN A 45 -17.71 2.29 14.71
C GLN A 45 -18.92 2.58 13.83
N ILE A 46 -18.92 2.11 12.57
CA ILE A 46 -20.00 2.37 11.61
C ILE A 46 -20.84 1.12 11.35
N LEU A 47 -20.19 -0.05 11.30
CA LEU A 47 -20.83 -1.34 11.02
C LEU A 47 -20.93 -2.22 12.28
N SER A 48 -21.03 -1.62 13.47
CA SER A 48 -21.03 -2.34 14.76
C SER A 48 -22.11 -3.42 14.87
N ASP A 49 -23.24 -3.20 14.20
CA ASP A 49 -24.42 -4.07 14.29
C ASP A 49 -24.39 -5.20 13.24
N LEU A 50 -23.42 -5.18 12.33
CA LEU A 50 -23.27 -6.18 11.28
C LEU A 50 -22.25 -7.24 11.68
N ASP A 51 -22.64 -8.49 11.54
CA ASP A 51 -21.71 -9.60 11.63
C ASP A 51 -20.85 -9.66 10.36
N LEU A 52 -19.59 -9.21 10.49
CA LEU A 52 -18.57 -9.26 9.43
C LEU A 52 -17.65 -10.48 9.56
N SER A 53 -18.04 -11.47 10.38
CA SER A 53 -17.39 -12.78 10.40
C SER A 53 -17.54 -13.51 9.06
N TRP A 54 -16.84 -14.64 8.91
CA TRP A 54 -16.97 -15.47 7.71
C TRP A 54 -18.42 -15.92 7.49
N GLU A 55 -19.06 -16.40 8.56
CA GLU A 55 -20.44 -16.86 8.58
C GLU A 55 -21.41 -15.71 8.28
N GLY A 56 -21.17 -14.54 8.88
CA GLY A 56 -21.94 -13.32 8.63
C GLY A 56 -21.88 -12.88 7.16
N ILE A 57 -20.67 -12.83 6.57
CA ILE A 57 -20.47 -12.48 5.15
C ILE A 57 -21.18 -13.48 4.22
N GLN A 58 -21.20 -14.77 4.56
CA GLN A 58 -21.92 -15.79 3.78
C GLN A 58 -23.44 -15.61 3.84
N ALA A 59 -23.98 -15.18 4.98
CA ALA A 59 -25.41 -14.95 5.18
C ALA A 59 -25.92 -13.64 4.55
N MET A 60 -25.04 -12.67 4.26
CA MET A 60 -25.42 -11.38 3.69
C MET A 60 -26.05 -11.51 2.29
N SER A 61 -27.17 -10.82 2.09
CA SER A 61 -27.80 -10.69 0.77
C SER A 61 -26.92 -9.90 -0.21
N HIS A 62 -27.16 -10.08 -1.51
CA HIS A 62 -26.42 -9.36 -2.55
C HIS A 62 -26.52 -7.84 -2.43
N LYS A 63 -27.69 -7.34 -2.01
CA LYS A 63 -27.97 -5.92 -1.80
C LYS A 63 -27.18 -5.38 -0.60
N GLU A 64 -27.29 -6.03 0.56
CA GLU A 64 -26.59 -5.63 1.79
C GLU A 64 -25.08 -5.57 1.57
N MET A 65 -24.52 -6.56 0.87
CA MET A 65 -23.10 -6.58 0.55
C MET A 65 -22.68 -5.40 -0.34
N GLY A 66 -23.53 -5.03 -1.30
CA GLY A 66 -23.29 -3.85 -2.14
C GLY A 66 -23.24 -2.57 -1.31
N ASP A 67 -24.11 -2.45 -0.30
CA ASP A 67 -24.17 -1.28 0.57
C ASP A 67 -22.97 -1.25 1.54
N VAL A 68 -22.58 -2.39 2.12
CA VAL A 68 -21.38 -2.52 2.96
C VAL A 68 -20.12 -2.14 2.17
N LEU A 69 -19.97 -2.61 0.93
CA LEU A 69 -18.82 -2.26 0.08
C LEU A 69 -18.77 -0.76 -0.25
N LYS A 70 -19.93 -0.09 -0.39
CA LYS A 70 -20.00 1.37 -0.56
C LYS A 70 -19.57 2.09 0.71
N ILE A 71 -19.97 1.61 1.89
CA ILE A 71 -19.59 2.17 3.20
C ILE A 71 -18.07 2.04 3.41
N PHE A 72 -17.46 0.94 3.00
CA PHE A 72 -15.99 0.82 2.98
C PHE A 72 -15.32 1.69 1.90
N GLY A 73 -16.09 2.28 0.98
CA GLY A 73 -15.55 3.11 -0.08
C GLY A 73 -14.79 2.34 -1.16
N ILE A 74 -15.09 1.05 -1.33
CA ILE A 74 -14.47 0.16 -2.32
C ILE A 74 -15.45 -0.20 -3.45
N LYS A 75 -15.07 -1.10 -4.37
CA LYS A 75 -15.89 -1.43 -5.54
C LYS A 75 -17.09 -2.29 -5.13
N SER A 76 -18.31 -1.76 -5.30
CA SER A 76 -19.56 -2.44 -4.92
C SER A 76 -20.22 -3.23 -6.06
N SER A 77 -19.75 -3.14 -7.30
CA SER A 77 -20.30 -3.87 -8.44
C SER A 77 -19.70 -5.29 -8.58
N GLY A 78 -20.38 -6.16 -9.31
CA GLY A 78 -19.96 -7.56 -9.52
C GLY A 78 -20.97 -8.59 -9.03
N SER A 79 -20.67 -9.85 -9.29
CA SER A 79 -21.46 -11.00 -8.85
C SER A 79 -21.47 -11.13 -7.31
N HIS A 80 -22.39 -11.90 -6.75
CA HIS A 80 -22.45 -12.09 -5.29
C HIS A 80 -21.18 -12.73 -4.74
N LYS A 81 -20.63 -13.71 -5.44
CA LYS A 81 -19.34 -14.33 -5.11
C LYS A 81 -18.19 -13.32 -5.14
N GLU A 82 -18.10 -12.50 -6.19
CA GLU A 82 -17.05 -11.47 -6.29
C GLU A 82 -17.14 -10.44 -5.16
N ARG A 83 -18.35 -10.02 -4.79
CA ARG A 83 -18.56 -9.08 -3.68
C ARG A 83 -18.14 -9.70 -2.34
N ARG A 84 -18.44 -11.00 -2.11
CA ARG A 84 -18.00 -11.73 -0.90
C ARG A 84 -16.49 -11.81 -0.80
N GLN A 85 -15.85 -12.29 -1.86
CA GLN A 85 -14.39 -12.37 -1.94
C GLN A 85 -13.75 -11.01 -1.66
N ARG A 86 -14.27 -9.95 -2.28
CA ARG A 86 -13.76 -8.58 -2.12
C ARG A 86 -13.91 -8.06 -0.69
N LEU A 87 -15.09 -8.25 -0.09
CA LEU A 87 -15.35 -7.84 1.29
C LEU A 87 -14.43 -8.60 2.26
N TRP A 88 -14.34 -9.92 2.09
CA TRP A 88 -13.50 -10.76 2.93
C TRP A 88 -12.01 -10.38 2.82
N LEU A 89 -11.50 -10.18 1.60
CA LEU A 89 -10.13 -9.71 1.38
C LEU A 89 -9.88 -8.35 2.04
N HIS A 90 -10.81 -7.40 1.90
CA HIS A 90 -10.68 -6.06 2.48
C HIS A 90 -10.60 -6.04 4.01
N LEU A 91 -11.32 -6.95 4.66
CA LEU A 91 -11.37 -7.04 6.11
C LEU A 91 -10.15 -7.75 6.71
N ASN A 92 -9.64 -8.77 6.01
CA ASN A 92 -8.65 -9.69 6.58
C ASN A 92 -7.23 -9.42 6.12
N TYR A 93 -7.04 -8.75 4.97
CA TYR A 93 -5.70 -8.54 4.41
C TYR A 93 -5.42 -7.09 4.05
N ASP A 94 -4.11 -6.78 4.06
CA ASP A 94 -3.61 -5.55 3.48
C ASP A 94 -3.34 -5.77 1.99
N SER A 95 -3.99 -4.96 1.13
CA SER A 95 -3.77 -5.01 -0.32
C SER A 95 -2.32 -4.77 -0.75
N ARG A 96 -1.48 -4.19 0.12
CA ARG A 96 -0.04 -4.01 -0.15
C ARG A 96 0.79 -5.26 0.18
N ARG A 97 0.29 -6.09 1.09
CA ARG A 97 0.98 -7.29 1.58
C ARG A 97 0.46 -8.56 0.94
N MET A 98 -0.77 -8.57 0.46
CA MET A 98 -1.35 -9.74 -0.20
C MET A 98 -1.20 -9.62 -1.72
N THR A 99 0.01 -9.89 -2.18
CA THR A 99 0.40 -9.84 -3.60
C THR A 99 0.73 -11.25 -4.11
N ILE A 100 0.84 -11.41 -5.43
CA ILE A 100 1.13 -12.71 -6.06
C ILE A 100 2.49 -13.25 -5.61
N GLU A 101 3.45 -12.37 -5.37
CA GLU A 101 4.79 -12.71 -4.89
C GLU A 101 4.73 -13.30 -3.48
N ASN A 102 3.97 -12.68 -2.59
CA ASN A 102 3.83 -13.16 -1.22
C ASN A 102 3.01 -14.46 -1.14
N LEU A 103 2.11 -14.74 -2.10
CA LEU A 103 1.48 -16.06 -2.22
C LEU A 103 2.49 -17.19 -2.43
N ALA A 104 3.60 -16.89 -3.12
CA ALA A 104 4.66 -17.87 -3.37
C ALA A 104 5.46 -18.23 -2.11
N GLU A 105 5.22 -17.56 -0.98
CA GLU A 105 5.83 -17.84 0.31
C GLU A 105 4.88 -18.54 1.29
N MET A 106 3.57 -18.54 1.01
CA MET A 106 2.55 -19.15 1.85
C MET A 106 2.65 -20.68 1.81
N ASN A 107 2.44 -21.35 2.95
CA ASN A 107 2.43 -22.80 2.96
C ASN A 107 1.16 -23.35 2.26
N ARG A 108 1.09 -24.67 2.08
CA ARG A 108 -0.07 -25.32 1.42
C ARG A 108 -1.36 -25.12 2.23
N ASP A 109 -1.27 -25.17 3.55
CA ASP A 109 -2.43 -25.13 4.45
C ASP A 109 -3.04 -23.73 4.50
N ASP A 110 -2.22 -22.68 4.55
CA ASP A 110 -2.66 -21.28 4.47
C ASP A 110 -3.34 -21.01 3.11
N LEU A 111 -2.77 -21.53 2.01
CA LEU A 111 -3.37 -21.44 0.68
C LEU A 111 -4.69 -22.21 0.60
N HIS A 112 -4.79 -23.35 1.27
CA HIS A 112 -6.02 -24.14 1.33
C HIS A 112 -7.11 -23.43 2.14
N GLU A 113 -6.77 -22.84 3.30
CA GLU A 113 -7.68 -22.02 4.07
C GLU A 113 -8.16 -20.81 3.27
N MET A 114 -7.27 -20.14 2.56
CA MET A 114 -7.63 -19.01 1.71
C MET A 114 -8.51 -19.43 0.55
N CYS A 115 -8.25 -20.57 -0.11
CA CYS A 115 -9.17 -21.11 -1.12
C CYS A 115 -10.57 -21.37 -0.53
N LYS A 116 -10.66 -21.90 0.70
CA LYS A 116 -11.94 -22.13 1.38
C LYS A 116 -12.69 -20.81 1.60
N LYS A 117 -12.01 -19.79 2.11
CA LYS A 117 -12.59 -18.46 2.36
C LYS A 117 -12.86 -17.66 1.09
N LEU A 118 -12.21 -17.98 -0.02
CA LEU A 118 -12.48 -17.38 -1.33
C LEU A 118 -13.48 -18.19 -2.17
N GLU A 119 -14.10 -19.24 -1.60
CA GLU A 119 -15.05 -20.12 -2.31
C GLU A 119 -14.44 -20.72 -3.60
N LEU A 120 -13.19 -21.17 -3.51
CA LEU A 120 -12.44 -21.80 -4.60
C LEU A 120 -12.36 -23.32 -4.36
N ASP A 121 -12.09 -24.05 -5.43
CA ASP A 121 -11.82 -25.48 -5.33
C ASP A 121 -10.61 -25.74 -4.43
N LEU A 122 -10.73 -26.74 -3.56
CA LEU A 122 -9.72 -27.11 -2.56
C LEU A 122 -8.75 -28.20 -3.04
N THR A 123 -8.99 -28.75 -4.23
CA THR A 123 -8.23 -29.87 -4.79
C THR A 123 -6.93 -29.41 -5.46
N GLY A 124 -5.91 -30.28 -5.48
CA GLY A 124 -4.65 -30.01 -6.18
C GLY A 124 -3.46 -29.78 -5.24
N ASN A 125 -2.28 -29.56 -5.85
CA ASN A 125 -1.03 -29.31 -5.14
C ASN A 125 -0.92 -27.82 -4.74
N ARG A 126 0.14 -27.46 -3.99
CA ARG A 126 0.36 -26.07 -3.52
C ARG A 126 0.31 -25.04 -4.66
N THR A 127 0.95 -25.34 -5.79
CA THR A 127 1.03 -24.42 -6.93
C THR A 127 -0.32 -24.21 -7.62
N VAL A 128 -1.17 -25.25 -7.68
CA VAL A 128 -2.55 -25.12 -8.17
C VAL A 128 -3.40 -24.24 -7.26
N LEU A 129 -3.32 -24.43 -5.93
CA LEU A 129 -4.04 -23.58 -4.97
C LEU A 129 -3.58 -22.12 -5.06
N MET A 130 -2.26 -21.91 -5.09
CA MET A 130 -1.64 -20.60 -5.28
C MET A 130 -2.14 -19.92 -6.57
N GLY A 131 -2.16 -20.64 -7.70
CA GLY A 131 -2.62 -20.12 -8.99
C GLY A 131 -4.09 -19.66 -8.96
N ARG A 132 -4.97 -20.39 -8.26
CA ARG A 132 -6.38 -20.00 -8.11
C ARG A 132 -6.54 -18.74 -7.28
N VAL A 133 -5.84 -18.65 -6.15
CA VAL A 133 -5.84 -17.44 -5.31
C VAL A 133 -5.29 -16.25 -6.09
N ALA A 134 -4.16 -16.43 -6.79
CA ALA A 134 -3.57 -15.39 -7.64
C ALA A 134 -4.54 -14.91 -8.73
N GLY A 135 -5.34 -15.82 -9.29
CA GLY A 135 -6.43 -15.51 -10.21
C GLY A 135 -7.49 -14.60 -9.57
N VAL A 136 -7.90 -14.88 -8.33
CA VAL A 136 -8.83 -14.01 -7.58
C VAL A 136 -8.20 -12.64 -7.31
N LEU A 137 -6.97 -12.58 -6.81
CA LEU A 137 -6.29 -11.31 -6.55
C LEU A 137 -6.19 -10.45 -7.81
N THR A 138 -5.84 -11.06 -8.94
CA THR A 138 -5.80 -10.40 -10.25
C THR A 138 -7.19 -9.91 -10.69
N SER A 139 -8.23 -10.74 -10.56
CA SER A 139 -9.61 -10.33 -10.91
C SER A 139 -10.15 -9.21 -10.03
N GLN A 140 -9.67 -9.14 -8.79
CA GLN A 140 -10.05 -8.16 -7.78
C GLN A 140 -9.07 -6.99 -7.70
N MET A 141 -8.10 -6.88 -8.63
CA MET A 141 -7.11 -5.82 -8.65
C MET A 141 -7.79 -4.45 -8.55
N ASN A 142 -7.33 -3.60 -7.63
CA ASN A 142 -7.94 -2.29 -7.33
C ASN A 142 -9.41 -2.31 -6.87
N GLY A 143 -10.01 -3.48 -6.67
CA GLY A 143 -11.39 -3.64 -6.23
C GLY A 143 -11.56 -3.59 -4.72
N TRP A 144 -10.53 -3.96 -3.96
CA TRP A 144 -10.52 -4.03 -2.50
C TRP A 144 -9.27 -3.34 -1.93
N GLY A 145 -9.22 -3.19 -0.60
CA GLY A 145 -8.09 -2.61 0.13
C GLY A 145 -8.04 -1.09 0.03
N ARG A 146 -7.94 -0.54 -1.19
CA ARG A 146 -7.81 0.90 -1.39
C ARG A 146 -9.18 1.58 -1.51
N ILE A 147 -9.45 2.50 -0.58
CA ILE A 147 -10.60 3.41 -0.66
C ILE A 147 -10.48 4.31 -1.88
N LYS A 148 -11.59 4.47 -2.63
CA LYS A 148 -11.68 5.28 -3.86
C LYS A 148 -11.09 6.69 -3.67
N ARG A 149 -10.30 7.14 -4.65
CA ARG A 149 -9.60 8.44 -4.62
C ARG A 149 -10.53 9.64 -4.42
N SER A 150 -11.73 9.61 -4.99
CA SER A 150 -12.73 10.67 -4.85
C SER A 150 -13.14 10.88 -3.38
N LEU A 151 -13.34 9.79 -2.63
CA LEU A 151 -13.73 9.85 -1.22
C LEU A 151 -12.62 10.40 -0.31
N ARG A 152 -11.35 10.22 -0.69
CA ARG A 152 -10.21 10.74 0.08
C ARG A 152 -9.99 12.24 -0.09
N ARG A 153 -10.15 12.75 -1.32
CA ARG A 153 -9.82 14.14 -1.66
C ARG A 153 -10.98 15.09 -1.39
N ASN A 154 -12.20 14.67 -1.70
CA ASN A 154 -13.37 15.54 -1.67
C ASN A 154 -14.30 15.20 -0.49
N GLY A 155 -13.95 14.18 0.30
CA GLY A 155 -14.81 13.61 1.33
C GLY A 155 -16.05 12.93 0.75
N LEU A 156 -16.96 12.50 1.63
CA LEU A 156 -18.32 12.14 1.26
C LEU A 156 -19.06 13.40 0.83
N GLN A 157 -19.23 13.60 -0.48
CA GLN A 157 -20.19 14.57 -0.98
C GLN A 157 -21.58 14.15 -0.49
N SER A 158 -22.32 15.06 0.14
CA SER A 158 -23.62 14.83 0.79
C SER A 158 -24.66 14.13 -0.11
N SER A 159 -24.44 14.10 -1.42
CA SER A 159 -25.28 13.44 -2.42
C SER A 159 -25.09 11.92 -2.53
N LEU A 160 -23.99 11.33 -2.03
CA LEU A 160 -23.73 9.88 -2.16
C LEU A 160 -24.65 8.99 -1.32
N PHE A 161 -25.26 9.53 -0.26
CA PHE A 161 -26.18 8.80 0.62
C PHE A 161 -27.64 9.29 0.54
N GLN A 162 -27.94 10.30 -0.28
CA GLN A 162 -29.31 10.78 -0.49
C GLN A 162 -30.03 10.07 -1.65
N SER A 163 -29.30 9.32 -2.48
CA SER A 163 -29.84 8.58 -3.62
C SER A 163 -29.77 7.06 -3.39
N LEU A 164 -30.81 6.53 -2.74
CA LEU A 164 -31.23 5.13 -2.92
C LEU A 164 -31.87 4.87 -4.29
N GLU A 165 -31.93 5.87 -5.17
CA GLU A 165 -32.40 5.74 -6.55
C GLU A 165 -31.47 6.48 -7.51
N SER A 166 -31.11 5.77 -8.57
CA SER A 166 -30.67 6.26 -9.89
C SER A 166 -29.17 6.45 -10.16
N GLU A 167 -28.83 6.06 -11.40
CA GLU A 167 -27.53 5.68 -11.95
C GLU A 167 -26.62 6.85 -12.39
N VAL A 168 -25.29 6.57 -12.29
CA VAL A 168 -24.17 6.92 -13.19
C VAL A 168 -24.09 8.33 -13.83
N LYS A 169 -23.04 9.09 -13.51
CA LYS A 169 -21.99 9.51 -14.49
C LYS A 169 -20.73 10.13 -13.84
N VAL A 170 -19.64 9.98 -14.59
CA VAL A 170 -18.23 10.33 -14.32
C VAL A 170 -17.97 11.80 -14.67
N GLU A 171 -17.12 12.49 -13.91
CA GLU A 171 -16.33 13.63 -14.43
C GLU A 171 -15.08 13.92 -13.58
N GLU A 172 -14.17 14.69 -14.18
CA GLU A 172 -12.71 14.59 -14.16
C GLU A 172 -12.02 15.86 -13.59
N ALA A 173 -10.74 15.74 -13.22
CA ALA A 173 -9.75 16.80 -12.88
C ALA A 173 -10.01 17.63 -11.60
N THR A 174 -9.04 18.21 -10.86
CA THR A 174 -7.72 18.78 -11.16
C THR A 174 -6.77 18.70 -9.92
N THR A 175 -5.46 18.78 -10.13
CA THR A 175 -4.37 18.89 -9.12
C THR A 175 -4.32 20.27 -8.44
N PRO A 176 -3.72 20.39 -7.23
CA PRO A 176 -2.45 21.13 -7.17
C PRO A 176 -1.39 20.57 -6.20
N GLU A 177 -0.18 21.06 -6.46
CA GLU A 177 1.13 20.82 -5.84
C GLU A 177 1.22 21.20 -4.36
N ILE A 178 2.15 20.56 -3.65
CA ILE A 178 3.17 21.09 -2.71
C ILE A 178 3.81 19.87 -2.03
N VAL A 179 5.00 19.44 -2.46
CA VAL A 179 5.79 18.37 -1.81
C VAL A 179 7.25 18.80 -1.73
N GLY A 180 7.55 19.75 -0.85
CA GLY A 180 8.92 20.26 -0.66
C GLY A 180 9.66 19.71 0.56
N GLU A 181 8.98 19.40 1.66
CA GLU A 181 9.65 19.32 2.98
C GLU A 181 9.45 18.01 3.78
N ILE A 182 8.74 17.01 3.25
CA ILE A 182 8.22 15.90 4.07
C ILE A 182 9.21 14.72 4.25
N PHE A 183 10.23 14.59 3.39
CA PHE A 183 11.03 13.35 3.33
C PHE A 183 12.01 13.13 4.51
N HIS A 184 12.23 14.13 5.36
CA HIS A 184 13.16 14.11 6.50
C HIS A 184 12.49 14.11 7.87
N ALA A 185 11.15 14.09 7.96
CA ALA A 185 10.48 13.99 9.26
C ALA A 185 11.03 12.78 10.03
N ALA A 186 11.28 12.96 11.34
CA ALA A 186 11.81 11.92 12.20
C ALA A 186 11.05 10.60 11.96
N PRO A 187 11.75 9.45 11.85
CA PRO A 187 11.11 8.19 11.53
C PRO A 187 9.94 7.98 12.48
N ALA A 188 8.72 7.85 11.96
CA ALA A 188 7.63 7.38 12.78
C ALA A 188 8.04 5.98 13.25
N GLU A 189 8.18 5.76 14.55
CA GLU A 189 8.67 4.49 15.11
C GLU A 189 7.90 3.28 14.55
N ALA A 190 6.62 3.47 14.30
CA ALA A 190 5.76 2.49 13.66
C ALA A 190 6.04 2.23 12.16
N LEU A 191 6.62 3.16 11.40
CA LEU A 191 7.11 2.88 10.03
C LEU A 191 8.30 1.93 10.07
N LEU A 192 9.19 2.10 11.04
CA LEU A 192 10.33 1.20 11.24
C LEU A 192 9.87 -0.17 11.71
N GLU A 193 8.89 -0.23 12.61
CA GLU A 193 8.24 -1.48 13.04
C GLU A 193 7.57 -2.19 11.85
N ASP A 194 6.75 -1.48 11.06
CA ASP A 194 6.09 -2.05 9.87
C ASP A 194 7.10 -2.57 8.82
N ALA A 195 8.22 -1.87 8.63
CA ALA A 195 9.31 -2.28 7.75
C ALA A 195 10.06 -3.50 8.30
N SER A 196 10.27 -3.54 9.61
CA SER A 196 10.92 -4.64 10.32
C SER A 196 10.11 -5.93 10.19
N ASP A 197 8.81 -5.87 10.52
CA ASP A 197 7.89 -6.99 10.33
C ASP A 197 7.92 -7.49 8.89
N SER A 198 7.87 -6.56 7.92
CA SER A 198 7.82 -6.90 6.50
C SER A 198 9.09 -7.61 6.02
N LEU A 199 10.26 -7.32 6.59
CA LEU A 199 11.49 -8.07 6.30
C LEU A 199 11.45 -9.51 6.83
N LEU A 200 10.76 -9.74 7.96
CA LEU A 200 10.74 -11.03 8.66
C LEU A 200 9.54 -11.92 8.28
N ILE A 201 8.56 -11.42 7.52
CA ILE A 201 7.43 -12.25 7.03
C ILE A 201 7.98 -13.46 6.25
N GLY A 202 7.58 -14.66 6.68
CA GLY A 202 7.91 -15.92 6.00
C GLY A 202 9.36 -16.39 6.20
N LEU A 203 10.10 -15.79 7.14
CA LEU A 203 11.52 -16.09 7.39
C LEU A 203 11.76 -17.58 7.66
N ASP A 204 10.90 -18.21 8.46
CA ASP A 204 11.03 -19.61 8.86
C ASP A 204 10.98 -20.60 7.67
N ASN A 205 10.40 -20.17 6.55
CA ASN A 205 10.29 -20.98 5.33
C ASN A 205 11.52 -20.85 4.41
N GLN A 206 12.50 -20.02 4.76
CA GLN A 206 13.67 -19.74 3.94
C GLN A 206 14.91 -20.55 4.38
N PRO A 207 15.88 -20.79 3.47
CA PRO A 207 17.16 -21.39 3.84
C PRO A 207 17.92 -20.56 4.89
N SER A 208 18.68 -21.20 5.78
CA SER A 208 19.40 -20.51 6.88
C SER A 208 20.30 -19.35 6.42
N GLN A 209 20.87 -19.44 5.21
CA GLN A 209 21.66 -18.35 4.64
C GLN A 209 20.80 -17.09 4.41
N VAL A 210 19.66 -17.24 3.73
CA VAL A 210 18.70 -16.16 3.46
C VAL A 210 18.12 -15.59 4.76
N GLN A 211 17.89 -16.46 5.75
CA GLN A 211 17.44 -16.02 7.07
C GLN A 211 18.46 -15.10 7.74
N GLY A 212 19.75 -15.49 7.74
CA GLY A 212 20.84 -14.68 8.29
C GLY A 212 21.01 -13.35 7.55
N ASP A 213 20.90 -13.36 6.23
CA ASP A 213 20.99 -12.15 5.40
C ASP A 213 19.86 -11.16 5.72
N LEU A 214 18.61 -11.65 5.84
CA LEU A 214 17.46 -10.83 6.20
C LEU A 214 17.53 -10.29 7.62
N LEU A 215 18.01 -11.08 8.59
CA LEU A 215 18.23 -10.61 9.97
C LEU A 215 19.29 -9.51 10.05
N THR A 216 20.35 -9.63 9.23
CA THR A 216 21.40 -8.59 9.13
C THR A 216 20.84 -7.29 8.59
N ILE A 217 19.95 -7.35 7.60
CA ILE A 217 19.29 -6.19 7.02
C ILE A 217 18.23 -5.62 7.98
N HIS A 218 17.51 -6.48 8.70
CA HIS A 218 16.53 -6.11 9.72
C HIS A 218 17.15 -5.22 10.80
N ALA A 219 18.35 -5.56 11.28
CA ALA A 219 19.08 -4.71 12.24
C ALA A 219 19.43 -3.31 11.69
N ARG A 220 19.33 -3.10 10.37
CA ARG A 220 19.65 -1.86 9.66
C ARG A 220 18.43 -1.21 9.00
N VAL A 221 17.20 -1.53 9.43
CA VAL A 221 15.96 -0.95 8.89
C VAL A 221 15.95 0.58 8.95
N GLY A 222 16.50 1.19 10.00
CA GLY A 222 16.64 2.65 10.07
C GLY A 222 17.55 3.24 8.98
N ASP A 223 18.55 2.49 8.52
CA ASP A 223 19.40 2.90 7.40
C ASP A 223 18.67 2.73 6.06
N LEU A 224 17.86 1.67 5.91
CA LEU A 224 17.00 1.47 4.75
C LEU A 224 16.06 2.68 4.57
N GLU A 225 15.40 3.09 5.65
CA GLU A 225 14.47 4.22 5.65
C GLU A 225 15.16 5.54 5.25
N ARG A 226 16.36 5.78 5.79
CA ARG A 226 17.17 6.96 5.46
C ARG A 226 17.64 6.96 4.01
N MET A 227 18.01 5.79 3.48
CA MET A 227 18.39 5.62 2.07
C MET A 227 17.23 5.96 1.16
N VAL A 228 16.04 5.41 1.41
CA VAL A 228 14.82 5.70 0.65
C VAL A 228 14.51 7.20 0.68
N GLY A 229 14.51 7.82 1.86
CA GLY A 229 14.24 9.26 1.98
C GLY A 229 15.24 10.13 1.22
N THR A 230 16.51 9.72 1.14
CA THR A 230 17.55 10.44 0.40
C THR A 230 17.35 10.32 -1.11
N ILE A 231 17.01 9.12 -1.59
CA ILE A 231 16.70 8.89 -3.00
C ILE A 231 15.51 9.73 -3.43
N LEU A 232 14.41 9.72 -2.65
CA LEU A 232 13.22 10.50 -2.96
C LEU A 232 13.50 11.99 -3.10
N ARG A 233 14.32 12.59 -2.23
CA ARG A 233 14.71 14.00 -2.39
C ARG A 233 15.53 14.25 -3.64
N GLY A 234 16.47 13.36 -3.95
CA GLY A 234 17.32 13.48 -5.13
C GLY A 234 16.56 13.35 -6.45
N HIS A 235 15.43 12.64 -6.45
CA HIS A 235 14.65 12.32 -7.65
C HIS A 235 13.25 12.98 -7.62
N GLY A 236 13.07 14.09 -6.89
CA GLY A 236 11.81 14.84 -6.92
C GLY A 236 10.58 14.06 -6.43
N GLY A 237 10.78 13.04 -5.60
CA GLY A 237 9.74 12.18 -5.06
C GLY A 237 9.31 11.02 -5.97
N SER A 238 9.97 10.78 -7.11
CA SER A 238 9.73 9.59 -7.92
C SER A 238 10.28 8.33 -7.24
N TRP A 239 9.58 7.21 -7.45
CA TRP A 239 10.05 5.89 -7.05
C TRP A 239 9.66 4.86 -8.11
N GLY A 240 10.59 4.56 -9.01
CA GLY A 240 10.49 3.58 -10.09
C GLY A 240 11.70 2.64 -10.12
N GLU A 241 11.93 1.98 -11.26
CA GLU A 241 13.04 1.02 -11.41
C GLU A 241 14.42 1.66 -11.24
N SER A 242 14.61 2.89 -11.73
CA SER A 242 15.85 3.67 -11.55
C SER A 242 16.23 3.87 -10.08
N GLU A 243 15.24 4.20 -9.24
CA GLU A 243 15.43 4.44 -7.81
C GLU A 243 15.66 3.14 -7.04
N LYS A 244 14.94 2.08 -7.42
CA LYS A 244 15.15 0.72 -6.86
C LYS A 244 16.57 0.22 -7.18
N ASP A 245 17.05 0.41 -8.40
CA ASP A 245 18.42 0.04 -8.80
C ASP A 245 19.47 0.87 -8.07
N LEU A 246 19.22 2.18 -7.90
CA LEU A 246 20.10 3.03 -7.10
C LEU A 246 20.15 2.57 -5.63
N LEU A 247 19.01 2.21 -5.05
CA LEU A 247 18.94 1.67 -3.70
C LEU A 247 19.80 0.40 -3.56
N LEU A 248 19.65 -0.55 -4.48
CA LEU A 248 20.43 -1.79 -4.46
C LEU A 248 21.93 -1.51 -4.58
N ARG A 249 22.35 -0.62 -5.50
CA ARG A 249 23.77 -0.23 -5.62
C ARG A 249 24.31 0.41 -4.34
N LEU A 250 23.51 1.23 -3.67
CA LEU A 250 23.89 1.85 -2.40
C LEU A 250 23.97 0.83 -1.25
N ALA A 251 23.10 -0.18 -1.24
CA ALA A 251 23.10 -1.25 -0.26
C ALA A 251 24.33 -2.16 -0.46
N ASP A 252 24.62 -2.54 -1.70
CA ASP A 252 25.80 -3.33 -2.08
C ASP A 252 27.09 -2.62 -1.68
N ARG A 253 27.21 -1.31 -2.00
CA ARG A 253 28.36 -0.48 -1.60
C ARG A 253 28.53 -0.38 -0.07
N ARG A 254 27.44 -0.51 0.70
CA ARG A 254 27.45 -0.53 2.17
C ARG A 254 27.66 -1.94 2.75
N GLY A 255 27.94 -2.94 1.91
CA GLY A 255 28.18 -4.32 2.32
C GLY A 255 26.94 -4.99 2.89
N TRP A 256 25.76 -4.73 2.33
CA TRP A 256 24.55 -5.45 2.70
C TRP A 256 24.53 -6.82 2.00
N PRO A 257 24.09 -7.89 2.68
CA PRO A 257 24.06 -9.23 2.09
C PRO A 257 22.87 -9.39 1.14
N ILE A 258 22.94 -8.75 -0.02
CA ILE A 258 21.88 -8.74 -1.04
C ILE A 258 22.27 -9.52 -2.30
N ILE A 259 23.03 -10.61 -2.12
CA ILE A 259 23.46 -11.49 -3.23
C ILE A 259 22.27 -12.31 -3.71
N GLU A 260 21.53 -12.89 -2.77
CA GLU A 260 20.36 -13.72 -3.05
C GLU A 260 19.22 -12.89 -3.62
N GLN A 261 18.67 -13.35 -4.75
CA GLN A 261 17.61 -12.64 -5.47
C GLN A 261 16.36 -12.43 -4.59
N PHE A 262 16.06 -13.40 -3.73
CA PHE A 262 14.98 -13.29 -2.75
C PHE A 262 15.20 -12.12 -1.78
N VAL A 263 16.42 -11.98 -1.26
CA VAL A 263 16.80 -10.90 -0.33
C VAL A 263 16.72 -9.55 -1.03
N ARG A 264 17.24 -9.44 -2.26
CA ARG A 264 17.12 -8.22 -3.09
C ARG A 264 15.66 -7.80 -3.28
N HIS A 265 14.82 -8.76 -3.67
CA HIS A 265 13.41 -8.52 -3.88
C HIS A 265 12.73 -8.04 -2.60
N ARG A 266 13.00 -8.70 -1.47
CA ARG A 266 12.45 -8.33 -0.16
C ARG A 266 12.84 -6.91 0.25
N VAL A 267 14.11 -6.54 0.07
CA VAL A 267 14.61 -5.18 0.32
C VAL A 267 13.88 -4.15 -0.54
N ILE A 268 13.72 -4.41 -1.84
CA ILE A 268 12.99 -3.52 -2.77
C ILE A 268 11.54 -3.36 -2.34
N MET A 269 10.86 -4.45 -1.97
CA MET A 269 9.46 -4.41 -1.52
C MET A 269 9.30 -3.54 -0.28
N VAL A 270 10.14 -3.75 0.74
CA VAL A 270 10.12 -2.96 1.97
C VAL A 270 10.47 -1.49 1.70
N ALA A 271 11.47 -1.23 0.86
CA ALA A 271 11.85 0.12 0.48
C ALA A 271 10.74 0.85 -0.28
N THR A 272 10.01 0.15 -1.15
CA THR A 272 8.86 0.70 -1.87
C THR A 272 7.73 1.06 -0.91
N ASN A 273 7.45 0.21 0.08
CA ASN A 273 6.48 0.54 1.13
C ASN A 273 6.89 1.79 1.92
N ILE A 274 8.18 1.91 2.27
CA ILE A 274 8.70 3.11 2.93
C ILE A 274 8.53 4.35 2.05
N ALA A 275 8.84 4.23 0.75
CA ALA A 275 8.74 5.33 -0.19
C ALA A 275 7.29 5.83 -0.32
N GLU A 276 6.34 4.91 -0.44
CA GLU A 276 4.91 5.23 -0.46
C GLU A 276 4.46 5.97 0.80
N VAL A 277 4.87 5.51 2.00
CA VAL A 277 4.51 6.17 3.27
C VAL A 277 5.07 7.58 3.34
N LYS A 278 6.26 7.80 2.77
CA LYS A 278 6.87 9.12 2.62
C LYS A 278 6.24 9.98 1.51
N GLY A 279 5.26 9.47 0.79
CA GLY A 279 4.52 10.22 -0.23
C GLY A 279 5.13 10.16 -1.63
N ALA A 280 5.89 9.12 -1.96
CA ALA A 280 6.48 8.94 -3.29
C ALA A 280 5.42 8.75 -4.39
N THR A 281 5.72 9.28 -5.57
CA THR A 281 4.99 8.99 -6.80
C THR A 281 5.56 7.71 -7.42
N LEU A 282 4.78 6.63 -7.38
CA LEU A 282 5.18 5.35 -7.96
C LEU A 282 5.03 5.41 -9.48
N VAL A 283 6.13 5.24 -10.18
CA VAL A 283 6.13 5.14 -11.64
C VAL A 283 6.11 3.65 -11.99
N SER A 284 4.96 3.14 -12.40
CA SER A 284 4.84 1.80 -12.97
C SER A 284 5.45 1.79 -14.37
N GLY A 285 6.31 0.81 -14.64
CA GLY A 285 7.10 0.70 -15.86
C GLY A 285 6.25 0.73 -17.14
N ASP A 286 6.17 1.91 -17.72
CA ASP A 286 6.14 2.18 -19.17
C ASP A 286 6.32 3.67 -19.51
N GLU A 287 6.47 4.55 -18.52
CA GLU A 287 7.03 5.88 -18.74
C GLU A 287 8.50 5.88 -18.31
N SER A 288 9.37 5.48 -19.25
CA SER A 288 10.70 6.06 -19.29
C SER A 288 10.55 7.57 -19.48
N ASN A 289 10.47 8.31 -18.38
CA ASN A 289 10.92 9.69 -18.40
C ASN A 289 12.44 9.64 -18.28
N PRO A 290 13.21 9.83 -19.36
CA PRO A 290 14.62 10.12 -19.23
C PRO A 290 14.72 11.57 -18.73
N LEU A 291 14.47 11.80 -17.44
CA LEU A 291 15.06 12.93 -16.75
C LEU A 291 16.49 12.54 -16.37
N VAL A 292 17.28 12.21 -17.40
CA VAL A 292 18.68 12.61 -17.39
C VAL A 292 18.59 14.13 -17.43
N GLU A 293 18.83 14.80 -16.30
CA GLU A 293 19.22 16.21 -16.35
C GLU A 293 20.40 16.25 -17.32
N ASP A 294 20.11 16.69 -18.54
CA ASP A 294 21.03 16.64 -19.65
C ASP A 294 22.33 17.28 -19.18
N SER A 295 23.44 16.57 -19.31
CA SER A 295 24.73 17.04 -18.80
C SER A 295 25.06 18.41 -19.39
N GLU A 296 24.53 18.74 -20.57
CA GLU A 296 24.56 20.07 -21.17
C GLU A 296 23.82 21.14 -20.34
N THR A 297 22.64 20.86 -19.79
CA THR A 297 21.89 21.82 -18.97
C THR A 297 22.63 22.13 -17.67
N THR A 298 23.24 21.12 -17.06
CA THR A 298 24.07 21.28 -15.85
C THR A 298 25.35 22.05 -16.17
N ILE A 299 26.03 21.73 -17.29
CA ILE A 299 27.23 22.43 -17.75
C ILE A 299 26.92 23.90 -18.13
N ASN A 300 25.79 24.16 -18.78
CA ASN A 300 25.37 25.51 -19.15
C ASN A 300 25.00 26.35 -17.92
N ARG A 301 24.42 25.73 -16.89
CA ARG A 301 24.13 26.39 -15.60
C ARG A 301 25.40 26.67 -14.79
N ILE A 302 26.42 25.82 -14.90
CA ILE A 302 27.75 26.08 -14.30
C ILE A 302 28.48 27.18 -15.06
N ARG A 303 28.45 27.18 -16.40
CA ARG A 303 29.04 28.24 -17.23
C ARG A 303 28.42 29.61 -16.98
N SER A 304 27.08 29.70 -16.86
CA SER A 304 26.41 30.97 -16.59
C SER A 304 26.75 31.53 -15.21
N LYS A 305 26.96 30.66 -14.21
CA LYS A 305 27.44 31.07 -12.89
C LYS A 305 28.90 31.52 -12.91
N LEU A 306 29.77 30.85 -13.66
CA LEU A 306 31.17 31.27 -13.81
C LEU A 306 31.29 32.61 -14.54
N SER A 307 30.53 32.83 -15.62
CA SER A 307 30.53 34.12 -16.31
C SER A 307 30.00 35.27 -15.44
N SER A 308 29.05 34.98 -14.54
CA SER A 308 28.55 35.98 -13.58
C SER A 308 29.55 36.35 -12.48
N LEU A 309 30.55 35.48 -12.21
CA LEU A 309 31.62 35.75 -11.25
C LEU A 309 32.76 36.56 -11.88
N ASP A 310 33.06 36.34 -13.17
CA ASP A 310 34.05 37.13 -13.91
C ASP A 310 33.58 38.56 -14.21
N SER A 311 32.27 38.81 -14.19
CA SER A 311 31.67 40.13 -14.38
C SER A 311 31.75 41.05 -13.16
N ASN A 312 32.12 40.51 -11.99
CA ASN A 312 32.18 41.23 -10.70
C ASN A 312 33.62 41.52 -10.25
N ASN A 313 34.62 41.36 -11.11
CA ASN A 313 36.03 41.57 -10.80
C ASN A 313 36.74 42.61 -11.70
N VAL A 314 36.00 43.61 -12.18
CA VAL A 314 36.56 44.85 -12.76
C VAL A 314 36.02 46.05 -12.01
#